data_AF-A0A967BCD6-F1
#
_entry.id   AF-A0A967BCD6-F1
#
_cell.length_a   1.000
_cell.length_b   1.000
_cell.length_c   1.000
_cell.angle_alpha   90.00
_cell.angle_beta   90.00
_cell.angle_gamma   90.00
#
_symmetry.space_group_name_H-M   'P 1'
#
loop_
_entity.id
_entity.type
_entity.pdbx_description
1 polymer ?
#
loop_
_entity_poly.entity_id
_entity_poly.type
_entity_poly.pdbx_seq_one_letter_code
_entity_poly.pdbx_strand_id
1 'polypeptide(L)' 'MTQSNRQARRAWAAARRKHIKRGNLYHVEFRHDHDCAIYTPTRLCNCNPDRVLKDDHGRVLARVKGGGPYSPLEMAEGLL' A
#
# COMPACT_ATOMS: atom_id res chain seq x y z
N MET A 1 -4.40 9.87 -18.29
CA MET A 1 -5.03 10.52 -17.13
C MET A 1 -4.28 10.10 -15.88
N THR A 2 -3.50 11.00 -15.26
CA THR A 2 -2.85 10.73 -13.99
C THR A 2 -3.90 10.69 -12.90
N GLN A 3 -4.21 9.49 -12.39
CA GLN A 3 -5.09 9.32 -11.22
C GLN A 3 -4.54 10.17 -10.07
N SER A 4 -5.37 11.01 -9.44
CA SER A 4 -4.91 11.84 -8.33
C SER A 4 -4.56 10.95 -7.12
N ASN A 5 -3.54 11.34 -6.34
CA ASN A 5 -3.12 10.57 -5.16
C ASN A 5 -4.29 10.23 -4.21
N ARG A 6 -5.27 11.13 -4.11
CA ARG A 6 -6.50 10.92 -3.33
C ARG A 6 -7.35 9.76 -3.87
N GLN A 7 -7.51 9.66 -5.19
CA GLN A 7 -8.26 8.57 -5.81
C GLN A 7 -7.54 7.24 -5.63
N ALA A 8 -6.21 7.22 -5.78
CA ALA A 8 -5.41 6.02 -5.54
C ALA A 8 -5.51 5.54 -4.09
N ARG A 9 -5.42 6.43 -3.10
CA ARG A 9 -5.62 6.07 -1.67
C ARG A 9 -7.00 5.47 -1.42
N ARG A 10 -8.05 6.03 -2.02
CA ARG A 10 -9.42 5.50 -1.91
C ARG A 10 -9.54 4.11 -2.55
N ALA A 11 -8.91 3.90 -3.70
CA ALA A 11 -8.87 2.59 -4.35
C ALA A 11 -8.15 1.55 -3.48
N TRP A 12 -7.06 1.95 -2.82
CA TRP A 12 -6.34 1.10 -1.88
C TRP A 12 -7.18 0.72 -0.65
N ALA A 13 -7.85 1.71 -0.03
CA ALA A 13 -8.75 1.46 1.09
C ALA A 13 -9.95 0.57 0.70
N ALA A 14 -10.47 0.72 -0.53
CA ALA A 14 -11.53 -0.15 -1.04
C ALA A 14 -11.04 -1.59 -1.26
N ALA A 15 -9.84 -1.77 -1.84
CA ALA A 15 -9.23 -3.08 -2.03
C ALA A 15 -9.02 -3.82 -0.70
N ARG A 16 -8.49 -3.12 0.32
CA ARG A 16 -8.32 -3.67 1.67
C ARG A 16 -9.65 -4.14 2.26
N ARG A 17 -10.69 -3.31 2.24
CA ARG A 17 -12.02 -3.69 2.77
C ARG A 17 -12.65 -4.86 2.04
N LYS A 18 -12.43 -4.95 0.73
CA LYS A 18 -12.95 -6.03 -0.11
C LYS A 18 -12.28 -7.37 0.21
N HIS A 19 -10.96 -7.37 0.33
CA HIS A 19 -10.16 -8.60 0.35
C HIS A 19 -9.70 -9.02 1.74
N ILE A 20 -9.32 -8.09 2.62
CA ILE A 20 -8.84 -8.43 3.97
C ILE A 20 -10.03 -8.81 4.84
N LYS A 21 -10.08 -10.09 5.22
CA LYS A 21 -11.07 -10.66 6.15
C LYS A 21 -10.38 -11.27 7.36
N ARG A 22 -11.03 -11.23 8.53
CA ARG A 22 -10.53 -11.86 9.76
C ARG A 22 -10.31 -13.36 9.55
N GLY A 23 -9.29 -13.91 10.21
CA GLY A 23 -8.96 -15.34 10.16
C GLY A 23 -8.06 -15.77 9.00
N ASN A 24 -7.76 -14.86 8.06
CA ASN A 24 -6.91 -15.14 6.90
C ASN A 24 -5.60 -14.35 6.97
N LEU A 25 -4.53 -14.92 6.41
CA LEU A 25 -3.25 -14.26 6.23
C LEU A 25 -3.22 -13.54 4.87
N TYR A 26 -2.61 -12.36 4.83
CA TYR A 26 -2.41 -11.59 3.60
C TYR A 26 -1.03 -10.95 3.61
N HIS A 27 -0.43 -10.80 2.44
CA HIS A 27 0.82 -10.09 2.27
C HIS A 27 0.55 -8.72 1.64
N VAL A 28 1.04 -7.67 2.30
CA VAL A 28 1.03 -6.31 1.76
C VAL A 28 2.46 -5.92 1.42
N GLU A 29 2.69 -5.59 0.16
CA GLU A 29 3.98 -5.10 -0.34
C GLU A 29 3.85 -3.62 -0.72
N PHE A 30 4.80 -2.82 -0.23
CA PHE A 30 5.03 -1.46 -0.69
C PHE A 30 6.30 -1.46 -1.53
N ARG A 31 6.15 -1.30 -2.84
CA ARG A 31 7.27 -1.34 -3.79
C ARG A 31 7.74 0.07 -4.05
N HIS A 32 8.88 0.41 -3.45
CA HIS A 32 9.52 1.71 -3.56
C HIS A 32 10.41 1.80 -4.79
N ASP A 33 10.66 3.04 -5.22
CA ASP A 33 11.72 3.34 -6.17
C ASP A 33 13.10 3.12 -5.53
N HIS A 34 14.11 2.87 -6.36
CA HIS A 34 15.45 2.49 -5.91
C HIS A 34 16.12 3.54 -5.02
N ASP A 35 15.82 4.82 -5.26
CA ASP A 35 16.37 6.00 -4.59
C ASP A 35 15.52 6.48 -3.40
N CYS A 36 14.54 5.69 -2.95
CA CYS A 36 13.66 6.06 -1.86
C CYS A 36 14.43 6.27 -0.55
N ALA A 37 14.20 7.41 0.10
CA ALA A 37 14.87 7.81 1.34
C ALA A 37 14.40 7.04 2.60
N ILE A 38 13.44 6.11 2.48
CA ILE A 38 12.87 5.39 3.63
C ILE A 38 13.90 4.56 4.41
N TYR A 39 14.94 4.05 3.75
CA TYR A 39 16.02 3.28 4.37
C TYR A 39 17.23 4.14 4.73
N THR A 40 17.16 5.46 4.54
CA THR A 40 18.21 6.41 4.95
C THR A 40 17.98 6.86 6.40
N PRO A 41 18.94 7.57 7.03
CA PRO A 41 18.76 8.10 8.38
C PRO A 41 17.51 8.96 8.58
N THR A 42 16.99 9.60 7.52
CA THR A 42 15.75 10.40 7.60
C THR A 42 14.49 9.55 7.79
N ARG A 43 14.51 8.27 7.36
CA ARG A 43 13.41 7.31 7.47
C ARG A 43 12.07 7.80 6.90
N LEU A 44 12.10 8.71 5.93
CA LEU A 44 10.91 9.26 5.29
C LEU A 44 10.81 8.77 3.84
N CYS A 45 9.65 8.23 3.48
CA CYS A 45 9.37 7.92 2.08
C CYS A 45 9.20 9.23 1.30
N ASN A 46 10.00 9.41 0.26
CA ASN A 46 9.94 10.54 -0.66
C ASN A 46 9.43 10.14 -2.07
N CYS A 47 9.21 8.84 -2.32
CA CYS A 47 8.68 8.32 -3.59
C CYS A 47 7.17 8.06 -3.55
N ASN A 48 6.63 7.51 -4.65
CA ASN A 48 5.23 7.13 -4.77
C ASN A 48 5.07 5.61 -4.95
N PRO A 49 5.20 4.82 -3.86
CA PRO A 49 5.30 3.37 -3.97
C PRO A 49 4.02 2.70 -4.50
N ASP A 50 4.24 1.64 -5.28
CA ASP A 50 3.18 0.73 -5.71
C ASP A 50 2.74 -0.14 -4.53
N ARG A 51 1.44 -0.17 -4.27
CA ARG A 51 0.81 -0.98 -3.20
C ARG A 51 0.27 -2.26 -3.80
N VAL A 52 0.70 -3.40 -3.28
CA VAL A 52 0.27 -4.72 -3.76
C VAL A 52 -0.29 -5.52 -2.59
N LEU A 53 -1.53 -5.98 -2.73
CA LEU A 53 -2.15 -6.92 -1.80
C LEU A 53 -2.13 -8.31 -2.42
N LYS A 54 -1.66 -9.30 -1.65
CA LYS A 54 -1.65 -10.70 -2.02
C LYS A 54 -2.35 -11.56 -0.96
N ASP A 55 -2.89 -12.69 -1.39
CA ASP A 55 -3.29 -13.76 -0.46
C ASP A 55 -2.07 -14.49 0.12
N ASP A 56 -2.33 -15.45 1.00
CA ASP A 56 -1.37 -16.32 1.67
C ASP A 56 -0.56 -17.22 0.71
N HIS A 57 -1.12 -17.52 -0.46
CA HIS A 57 -0.41 -18.23 -1.53
C HIS A 57 0.40 -17.29 -2.44
N GLY A 58 0.41 -15.99 -2.16
CA GLY A 58 1.16 -14.98 -2.91
C GLY A 58 0.48 -14.50 -4.19
N ARG A 59 -0.77 -14.89 -4.47
CA ARG A 59 -1.55 -14.42 -5.62
C ARG A 59 -1.97 -12.96 -5.38
N VAL A 60 -1.79 -12.13 -6.41
CA VAL A 60 -2.15 -10.71 -6.35
C VAL A 60 -3.67 -10.54 -6.35
N LEU A 61 -4.21 -9.96 -5.28
CA LEU A 61 -5.61 -9.59 -5.12
C LEU A 61 -5.88 -8.16 -5.59
N ALA A 62 -4.93 -7.24 -5.35
CA ALA A 62 -5.02 -5.86 -5.80
C ALA A 62 -3.63 -5.25 -6.03
N ARG A 63 -3.55 -4.34 -7.00
CA ARG A 63 -2.39 -3.47 -7.23
C ARG A 63 -2.87 -2.04 -7.44
N VAL A 64 -2.33 -1.10 -6.66
CA VAL A 64 -2.66 0.32 -6.73
C VAL A 64 -1.38 1.12 -6.83
N LYS A 65 -1.28 1.93 -7.89
CA LYS A 65 -0.17 2.85 -8.10
C LYS A 65 -0.55 4.25 -7.65
N GLY A 66 0.43 5.09 -7.36
CA GLY A 66 0.17 6.52 -7.24
C GLY A 66 -0.50 6.95 -5.93
N GLY A 67 -0.45 6.16 -4.85
CA GLY A 67 -1.09 6.49 -3.57
C GLY A 67 -0.40 7.61 -2.76
N GLY A 68 0.69 8.17 -3.28
CA GLY A 68 1.61 9.03 -2.57
C GLY A 68 2.57 8.25 -1.65
N PRO A 69 3.42 8.98 -0.90
CA PRO A 69 4.40 8.38 0.01
C PRO A 69 3.80 7.36 0.95
N TYR A 70 4.57 6.34 1.30
CA TYR A 70 4.20 5.36 2.30
C TYR A 70 4.09 6.00 3.69
N SER A 71 3.01 5.68 4.41
CA SER A 71 2.89 5.91 5.85
C SER A 71 2.76 4.56 6.58
N PRO A 72 3.56 4.31 7.64
CA PRO A 72 3.41 3.10 8.47
C PRO A 72 2.02 2.91 9.08
N LEU A 73 1.27 4.00 9.25
CA LEU A 73 -0.08 3.96 9.81
C LEU A 73 -1.14 3.52 8.79
N GLU A 74 -0.81 3.45 7.49
CA GLU A 74 -1.77 3.05 6.45
C GLU A 74 -2.43 1.69 6.75
N MET A 75 -1.72 0.77 7.41
CA MET A 75 -2.26 -0.53 7.77
C MET A 75 -2.99 -0.54 9.14
N ALA A 76 -2.70 0.41 10.02
CA ALA A 76 -3.34 0.55 11.33
C ALA A 76 -4.74 1.16 11.26
N GLU A 77 -5.00 2.05 10.29
CA GLU A 77 -6.27 2.78 10.12
C GLU A 77 -7.53 1.89 9.84
N GLY A 78 -7.37 0.57 9.72
CA GLY A 78 -8.50 -0.36 9.55
C GLY A 78 -8.77 -1.26 10.76
N LEU A 79 -8.06 -1.04 11.87
CA LEU A 79 -8.16 -1.82 13.11
C LEU A 79 -8.83 -1.04 14.27
N LEU A 80 -9.17 0.22 14.03
CA LEU A 80 -10.02 1.06 14.89
C LEU A 80 -11.40 1.22 14.24
#